data_AF-A0A1F6CM79-F1
#
_entry.id   AF-A0A1F6CM79-F1
#
_cell.length_a   1.000
_cell.length_b   1.000
_cell.length_c   1.000
_cell.angle_alpha   90.00
_cell.angle_beta   90.00
_cell.angle_gamma   90.00
#
_symmetry.space_group_name_H-M   'P 1'
#
loop_
_entity.id
_entity.type
_entity.pdbx_description
1 polymer ?
#
loop_
_entity_poly.entity_id
_entity_poly.type
_entity_poly.pdbx_seq_one_letter_code
_entity_poly.pdbx_strand_id
1 'polypeptide(L)'
;MEGSNIPEEFQRRVKPLSQAERQKQDKSAFVGSFDEAKNVVSDRGFDYPIIVVPQGMEAGGHMYVATNQDDLEKFVPQAFEDSLHGNIHVISRRGSTLKSGKQPFIG
;
A
#
# COMPACT_ATOMS: atom_id res chain seq x y z
N MET A 1 0.96 -41.30 -0.44
CA MET A 1 0.91 -39.83 -0.63
C MET A 1 0.45 -39.26 0.70
N GLU A 2 1.39 -38.88 1.57
CA GLU A 2 1.09 -38.30 2.88
C GLU A 2 0.63 -36.85 2.69
N GLY A 3 -0.67 -36.62 2.86
CA GLY A 3 -1.21 -35.28 3.02
C GLY A 3 -0.89 -34.80 4.43
N SER A 4 -0.11 -33.73 4.53
CA SER A 4 0.22 -33.09 5.80
C SER A 4 -1.06 -32.71 6.55
N ASN A 5 -1.42 -33.48 7.58
CA ASN A 5 -2.57 -33.22 8.43
C ASN A 5 -2.18 -32.14 9.44
N ILE A 6 -2.34 -30.88 9.06
CA ILE A 6 -2.06 -29.74 9.94
C ILE A 6 -3.02 -29.84 11.14
N PRO A 7 -2.52 -30.01 12.38
CA PRO A 7 -3.38 -30.14 13.55
C PRO A 7 -4.30 -28.91 13.68
N GLU A 8 -5.55 -29.11 14.09
CA GLU A 8 -6.58 -28.04 14.13
C GLU A 8 -6.13 -26.81 14.94
N GLU A 9 -5.26 -26.97 15.94
CA GLU A 9 -4.69 -25.86 16.72
C GLU A 9 -3.81 -24.91 15.88
N PHE A 10 -3.16 -25.43 14.83
CA PHE A 10 -2.31 -24.67 13.91
C PHE A 10 -3.09 -24.12 12.73
N GLN A 11 -4.34 -24.57 12.53
CA GLN A 11 -5.27 -23.90 11.64
C GLN A 11 -5.65 -22.58 12.28
N ARG A 12 -4.92 -21.51 11.90
CA ARG A 12 -5.30 -20.13 12.27
C ARG A 12 -6.78 -19.98 11.94
N ARG A 13 -7.64 -19.94 12.95
CA ARG A 13 -9.05 -19.54 12.81
C ARG A 13 -9.04 -18.06 12.46
N VAL A 14 -8.81 -17.75 11.19
CA VAL A 14 -8.93 -16.39 10.68
C VAL A 14 -10.41 -16.08 10.75
N LYS A 15 -10.84 -15.43 11.83
CA LYS A 15 -12.20 -14.91 11.92
C LYS A 15 -12.43 -14.04 10.67
N PRO A 16 -13.48 -14.29 9.89
CA PRO A 16 -13.80 -13.40 8.79
C PRO A 16 -14.03 -12.01 9.38
N LEU A 17 -13.29 -11.03 8.85
CA LEU A 17 -13.37 -9.65 9.30
C LEU A 17 -14.82 -9.17 9.22
N SER A 18 -15.28 -8.54 10.29
CA SER A 18 -16.60 -7.90 10.36
C SER A 18 -16.72 -6.84 9.28
N GLN A 19 -17.93 -6.47 8.85
CA GLN A 19 -18.12 -5.45 7.81
C GLN A 19 -17.47 -4.09 8.17
N ALA A 20 -17.48 -3.73 9.45
CA ALA A 20 -16.79 -2.56 10.00
C ALA A 20 -15.25 -2.70 10.00
N GLU A 21 -14.72 -3.91 10.16
CA GLU A 21 -13.28 -4.17 10.10
C GLU A 21 -12.77 -4.20 8.66
N ARG A 22 -13.59 -4.69 7.72
CA ARG A 22 -13.34 -4.57 6.28
C ARG A 22 -13.34 -3.12 5.82
N GLN A 23 -14.22 -2.27 6.38
CA GLN A 23 -14.23 -0.83 6.10
C GLN A 23 -13.05 -0.08 6.72
N LYS A 24 -12.49 -0.58 7.83
CA LYS A 24 -11.29 -0.04 8.47
C LYS A 24 -9.98 -0.57 7.87
N GLN A 25 -10.05 -1.54 6.96
CA GLN A 25 -8.85 -2.12 6.39
C GLN A 25 -8.26 -1.13 5.38
N ASP A 26 -7.01 -0.77 5.62
CA ASP A 26 -6.22 0.00 4.66
C ASP A 26 -6.22 -0.75 3.33
N LYS A 27 -6.71 -0.10 2.27
CA LYS A 27 -6.67 -0.69 0.93
C LYS A 27 -5.25 -0.58 0.43
N SER A 28 -4.75 -1.63 -0.22
CA SER A 28 -3.44 -1.55 -0.86
C SER A 28 -3.40 -2.28 -2.18
N ALA A 29 -2.53 -1.81 -3.08
CA ALA A 29 -2.32 -2.39 -4.40
C ALA A 29 -0.90 -2.16 -4.87
N PHE A 30 -0.34 -3.15 -5.56
CA PHE A 30 0.89 -2.96 -6.33
C PHE A 30 0.53 -2.44 -7.72
N VAL A 31 1.28 -1.46 -8.20
CA VAL A 31 1.08 -0.84 -9.52
C VAL A 31 2.44 -0.70 -10.22
N GLY A 32 2.44 -0.95 -11.53
CA GLY A 32 3.63 -0.87 -12.37
C GLY A 32 3.71 0.41 -13.20
N SER A 33 2.69 1.27 -13.12
CA SER A 33 2.64 2.53 -13.86
C SER A 33 1.89 3.63 -13.11
N PHE A 34 2.12 4.88 -13.52
CA PHE A 34 1.40 6.04 -13.01
C PHE A 34 -0.11 5.97 -13.29
N ASP A 35 -0.49 5.56 -14.51
CA ASP A 35 -1.90 5.37 -14.89
C ASP A 35 -2.59 4.32 -14.01
N GLU A 36 -1.91 3.21 -13.69
CA GLU A 36 -2.44 2.23 -12.75
C GLU A 36 -2.60 2.80 -11.34
N ALA A 37 -1.63 3.59 -10.85
CA ALA A 37 -1.74 4.26 -9.55
C ALA A 37 -2.97 5.17 -9.49
N LYS A 38 -3.19 5.98 -10.54
CA LYS A 38 -4.35 6.87 -10.66
C LYS A 38 -5.67 6.10 -10.75
N ASN A 39 -5.70 5.01 -11.51
CA ASN A 39 -6.86 4.13 -11.63
C ASN A 39 -7.19 3.46 -10.29
N VAL A 40 -6.19 2.99 -9.54
CA VAL A 40 -6.39 2.44 -8.20
C VAL A 40 -7.00 3.49 -7.27
N VAL A 41 -6.54 4.74 -7.36
CA VAL A 41 -7.08 5.81 -6.51
C VAL A 41 -8.52 6.17 -6.88
N SER A 42 -8.79 6.35 -8.16
CA SER A 42 -10.08 6.85 -8.65
C SER A 42 -11.17 5.77 -8.71
N ASP A 43 -10.83 4.56 -9.15
CA ASP A 43 -11.80 3.51 -9.50
C ASP A 43 -12.01 2.51 -8.35
N ARG A 44 -10.95 2.21 -7.58
CA ARG A 44 -11.03 1.24 -6.46
C ARG A 44 -11.39 1.89 -5.12
N GLY A 45 -11.70 3.18 -5.14
CA GLY A 45 -12.14 3.97 -3.99
C GLY A 45 -11.09 4.01 -2.88
N PHE A 46 -9.84 4.32 -3.22
CA PHE A 46 -8.82 4.59 -2.21
C PHE A 46 -9.01 6.05 -1.77
N ASP A 47 -9.10 6.26 -0.46
CA ASP A 47 -9.21 7.59 0.12
C ASP A 47 -7.83 8.11 0.52
N TYR A 48 -7.61 9.41 0.40
CA TYR A 48 -6.43 10.07 0.95
C TYR A 48 -6.42 10.02 2.50
N PRO A 49 -5.23 10.02 3.14
CA PRO A 49 -3.91 10.01 2.54
C PRO A 49 -3.51 8.64 1.95
N ILE A 50 -2.74 8.70 0.87
CA ILE A 50 -2.17 7.57 0.14
C ILE A 50 -0.67 7.51 0.44
N ILE A 51 -0.20 6.37 0.94
CA ILE A 51 1.22 6.07 1.08
C ILE A 51 1.68 5.34 -0.18
N VAL A 52 2.77 5.82 -0.76
CA VAL A 52 3.44 5.21 -1.91
C VAL A 52 4.80 4.69 -1.43
N VAL A 53 4.97 3.37 -1.51
CA VAL A 53 6.17 2.67 -1.06
C VAL A 53 6.86 2.06 -2.28
N PRO A 54 8.02 2.58 -2.71
CA PRO A 54 8.81 1.97 -3.79
C PRO A 54 9.21 0.53 -3.44
N GLN A 55 9.17 -0.39 -4.42
CA GLN A 55 9.60 -1.77 -4.19
C GLN A 55 11.09 -1.95 -4.48
N GLY A 56 11.74 -2.77 -3.65
CA GLY A 56 13.15 -3.11 -3.79
C GLY A 56 14.11 -1.99 -3.41
N MET A 57 13.72 -1.03 -2.57
CA MET A 57 14.61 0.06 -2.15
C MET A 57 15.87 -0.44 -1.46
N GLU A 58 16.98 0.27 -1.66
CA GLU A 58 18.20 0.08 -0.86
C GLU A 58 17.96 0.48 0.62
N ALA A 59 18.83 0.02 1.50
CA ALA A 59 18.75 0.34 2.93
C ALA A 59 18.76 1.86 3.14
N GLY A 60 17.69 2.40 3.73
CA GLY A 60 17.48 3.85 3.86
C GLY A 60 16.43 4.45 2.90
N GLY A 61 15.68 3.60 2.20
CA GLY A 61 14.58 4.00 1.33
C GLY A 61 13.53 4.91 1.99
N HIS A 62 12.77 5.60 1.15
CA HIS A 62 11.77 6.56 1.57
C HIS A 62 10.39 6.15 1.08
N MET A 63 9.37 6.43 1.87
CA MET A 63 7.98 6.36 1.46
C MET A 63 7.45 7.77 1.19
N TYR A 64 6.49 7.88 0.30
CA TYR A 64 5.87 9.15 -0.03
C TYR A 64 4.43 9.15 0.44
N VAL A 65 4.00 10.23 1.08
CA VAL A 65 2.61 10.40 1.48
C VAL A 65 1.99 11.44 0.58
N ALA A 66 0.97 11.03 -0.18
CA ALA A 66 0.10 11.92 -0.94
C ALA A 66 -1.20 12.18 -0.17
N THR A 67 -1.55 13.44 0.04
CA THR A 67 -2.79 13.83 0.75
C THR A 67 -3.88 14.32 -0.19
N ASN A 68 -3.52 14.54 -1.45
CA ASN A 68 -4.40 14.99 -2.53
C ASN A 68 -3.87 14.46 -3.87
N GLN A 69 -4.60 14.75 -4.94
CA GLN A 69 -4.26 14.32 -6.29
C GLN A 69 -2.93 14.94 -6.76
N ASP A 70 -2.70 16.24 -6.56
CA ASP A 70 -1.45 16.90 -6.97
C ASP A 70 -0.20 16.26 -6.33
N ASP A 71 -0.29 15.88 -5.05
CA ASP A 71 0.76 15.15 -4.35
C ASP A 71 1.01 13.77 -4.99
N LEU A 72 -0.05 13.07 -5.38
CA LEU A 72 0.05 11.76 -6.03
C LEU A 72 0.78 11.88 -7.39
N GLU A 73 0.42 12.90 -8.19
CA GLU A 73 1.05 13.18 -9.48
C GLU A 73 2.53 13.54 -9.34
N LYS A 74 2.90 14.15 -8.22
CA LYS A 74 4.28 14.49 -7.90
C LYS A 74 5.08 13.29 -7.38
N PHE A 75 4.51 12.50 -6.47
CA PHE A 75 5.24 11.50 -5.72
C PHE A 75 5.29 10.12 -6.38
N VAL A 76 4.29 9.76 -7.17
CA VAL A 76 4.31 8.47 -7.87
C VAL A 76 5.49 8.35 -8.85
N PRO A 77 5.80 9.35 -9.70
CA PRO A 77 6.99 9.29 -10.55
C PRO A 77 8.29 9.17 -9.74
N GLN A 78 8.44 9.95 -8.67
CA GLN A 78 9.60 9.88 -7.78
C GLN A 78 9.74 8.50 -7.12
N ALA A 79 8.63 7.89 -6.74
CA ALA A 79 8.62 6.55 -6.18
C ALA A 79 8.99 5.47 -7.21
N PHE A 80 8.66 5.66 -8.49
CA PHE A 80 9.12 4.77 -9.54
C PHE A 80 10.62 4.91 -9.80
N GLU A 81 11.16 6.13 -9.76
CA GLU A 81 12.61 6.39 -9.87
C GLU A 81 13.39 5.74 -8.71
N ASP A 82 12.83 5.78 -7.50
CA ASP A 82 13.41 5.15 -6.31
C ASP A 82 13.19 3.61 -6.26
N SER A 83 12.38 3.04 -7.16
CA SER A 83 12.11 1.60 -7.17
C SER A 83 13.11 0.83 -8.03
N LEU A 84 13.78 -0.17 -7.45
CA LEU A 84 14.65 -1.07 -8.21
C LEU A 84 13.87 -2.06 -9.09
N HIS A 85 12.62 -2.35 -8.74
CA HIS A 85 11.80 -3.39 -9.38
C HIS A 85 10.77 -2.83 -10.37
N GLY A 86 10.76 -1.51 -10.59
CA GLY A 86 9.81 -0.84 -11.48
C GLY A 86 8.35 -0.95 -11.02
N ASN A 87 8.12 -1.19 -9.73
CA ASN A 87 6.78 -1.33 -9.16
C ASN A 87 6.71 -0.59 -7.82
N ILE A 88 5.55 -0.04 -7.50
CA ILE A 88 5.32 0.66 -6.24
C ILE A 88 4.11 0.05 -5.53
N HIS A 89 4.09 0.12 -4.21
CA HIS A 89 2.97 -0.31 -3.38
C HIS A 89 2.22 0.92 -2.88
N VAL A 90 0.96 1.01 -3.29
CA VAL A 90 0.07 2.11 -2.94
C VAL A 90 -0.83 1.64 -1.81
N ILE A 91 -0.91 2.41 -0.72
CA ILE A 91 -1.68 2.07 0.49
C ILE A 91 -2.56 3.27 0.86
N SER A 92 -3.87 3.10 0.87
CA SER A 92 -4.81 4.08 1.40
C SER A 92 -4.93 3.91 2.91
N ARG A 93 -4.65 4.99 3.64
CA ARG A 93 -4.68 5.05 5.11
C ARG A 93 -5.80 5.96 5.59
N ARG A 94 -7.03 5.49 5.39
CA ARG A 94 -8.24 6.26 5.68
C ARG A 94 -8.31 6.66 7.16
N GLY A 95 -8.46 7.97 7.42
CA GLY A 95 -8.54 8.52 8.77
C GLY A 95 -7.20 8.73 9.47
N SER A 96 -6.07 8.59 8.76
CA SER A 96 -4.74 8.91 9.29
C SER A 96 -4.41 10.39 9.09
N THR A 97 -3.81 11.03 10.10
CA THR A 97 -3.28 12.41 10.05
C THR A 97 -1.84 12.46 9.53
N LEU A 98 -1.56 11.72 8.44
CA LEU A 98 -0.26 11.74 7.79
C LEU A 98 -0.09 13.05 7.00
N LYS A 99 1.09 13.65 7.11
CA LYS A 99 1.45 14.86 6.36
C LYS A 99 2.01 14.48 5.00
N SER A 100 1.64 15.25 3.97
CA SER A 100 2.19 15.08 2.62
C SER A 100 3.72 15.20 2.62
N GLY A 101 4.40 14.36 1.87
CA GLY A 101 5.85 14.48 1.65
C GLY A 101 6.62 13.16 1.68
N LYS A 102 7.93 13.29 1.49
CA LYS A 102 8.90 12.19 1.56
C LYS A 102 9.20 11.91 3.03
N GLN A 103 8.89 10.70 3.49
CA GLN A 103 9.14 10.23 4.85
C GLN A 103 10.16 9.09 4.84
N PRO A 104 11.03 8.97 5.86
CA PRO A 104 11.90 7.81 5.97
C PRO A 104 11.04 6.56 6.13
N PHE A 105 11.41 5.48 5.41
CA PHE A 105 10.77 4.20 5.62
C PHE A 105 11.29 3.62 6.93
N ILE A 106 10.46 3.65 7.97
CA ILE A 106 10.74 3.01 9.26
C ILE A 106 10.18 1.59 9.15
N GLY A 107 10.97 0.71 8.53
CA GLY A 107 10.69 -0.73 8.42
C GLY A 107 10.94 -1.46 9.73
#